data_AF-A0AAV7J6X9-F1
#
_entry.id   AF-A0AAV7J6X9-F1
#
_cell.length_a   1.000
_cell.length_b   1.000
_cell.length_c   1.000
_cell.angle_alpha   90.00
_cell.angle_beta   90.00
_cell.angle_gamma   90.00
#
_symmetry.space_group_name_H-M   'P 1'
#
loop_
_entity.id
_entity.type
_entity.pdbx_description
1 polymer ?
#
loop_
_entity_poly.entity_id
_entity_poly.type
_entity_poly.pdbx_seq_one_letter_code
_entity_poly.pdbx_strand_id
1 'polypeptide(L)'
;MALGFWPSENPSLPYRLLSYIQLPLNFGMFLAIFNFVRLYAHNMALLTKSFGVMTTYLSTTLKITCFLINRKEALELHRTLDPHFTKLAQERQMKKIIFKKFTSLKLITCYLIFREIIKGLLTSVGFWPRENPSLPYRLLSYIQLPLNFGVFLAIFNFVRLYANNLTILTESFSILGSYLSTSFKVTYFLINRREILELHPGRFPSASL
;
A
#
# COMPACT_ATOMS: atom_id res chain seq x y z
N MET A 1 -4.58 13.31 -16.29
CA MET A 1 -3.13 13.57 -16.21
C MET A 1 -2.65 13.01 -14.87
N ALA A 2 -1.78 12.00 -14.86
CA ALA A 2 -1.28 11.43 -13.60
C ALA A 2 -0.27 12.43 -12.98
N LEU A 3 -0.44 12.72 -11.68
CA LEU A 3 0.29 13.71 -10.87
C LEU A 3 1.82 13.45 -10.75
N GLY A 4 2.59 13.41 -11.84
CA GLY A 4 4.04 13.21 -11.75
C GLY A 4 4.49 11.76 -11.46
N PHE A 5 3.55 10.87 -11.08
CA PHE A 5 3.87 9.49 -10.67
C PHE A 5 4.07 8.51 -11.81
N TRP A 6 3.75 8.89 -13.06
CA TRP A 6 3.90 7.99 -14.18
C TRP A 6 5.40 7.76 -14.49
N PRO A 7 5.86 6.50 -14.60
CA PRO A 7 7.23 6.20 -14.99
C PRO A 7 7.42 6.55 -16.46
N SER A 8 7.99 7.73 -16.73
CA SER A 8 8.49 8.10 -18.06
C SER A 8 9.98 7.80 -18.14
N GLU A 9 10.43 7.33 -19.30
CA GLU A 9 11.80 6.92 -19.57
C GLU A 9 12.79 8.10 -19.54
N ASN A 10 12.36 9.25 -20.08
CA ASN A 10 13.08 10.51 -20.06
C ASN A 10 12.17 11.63 -19.51
N PRO A 11 11.84 11.60 -18.21
CA PRO A 11 10.99 12.63 -17.64
C PRO A 11 11.77 13.94 -17.56
N SER A 12 11.14 15.02 -18.02
CA SER A 12 11.69 16.36 -17.87
C SER A 12 11.99 16.66 -16.38
N LEU A 13 13.05 17.42 -16.11
CA LEU A 13 13.41 17.86 -14.76
C LEU A 13 12.21 18.41 -13.94
N PRO A 14 11.35 19.30 -14.47
CA PRO A 14 10.19 19.79 -13.72
C PRO A 14 9.22 18.67 -13.30
N TYR A 15 9.06 17.64 -14.13
CA TYR A 15 8.21 16.49 -13.81
C TYR A 15 8.77 15.66 -12.65
N ARG A 16 10.10 15.49 -12.57
CA ARG A 16 10.75 14.81 -11.44
C ARG A 16 10.63 15.63 -10.16
N LEU A 17 10.84 16.95 -10.25
CA LEU A 17 10.74 17.88 -9.11
C LEU A 17 9.34 17.88 -8.49
N LEU A 18 8.28 17.71 -9.29
CA LEU A 18 6.90 17.70 -8.80
C LEU A 18 6.67 16.64 -7.70
N SER A 19 7.14 15.40 -7.91
CA SER A 19 7.01 14.34 -6.89
C SER A 19 7.84 14.63 -5.63
N TYR A 20 9.01 15.26 -5.78
CA TYR A 20 9.86 15.67 -4.66
C TYR A 20 9.28 16.84 -3.86
N ILE A 21 8.55 17.75 -4.49
CA ILE A 21 7.85 18.86 -3.82
C ILE A 21 6.59 18.36 -3.12
N GLN A 22 5.89 17.40 -3.72
CA GLN A 22 4.66 16.85 -3.17
C GLN A 22 4.87 16.05 -1.88
N LEU A 23 6.04 15.43 -1.71
CA LEU A 23 6.38 14.68 -0.49
C LEU A 23 6.45 15.56 0.78
N PRO A 24 7.27 16.64 0.85
CA PRO A 24 7.30 17.53 2.00
C PRO A 24 5.98 18.28 2.20
N LEU A 25 5.23 18.58 1.13
CA LEU A 25 3.88 19.17 1.26
C LEU A 25 2.92 18.22 1.98
N ASN A 26 2.82 16.96 1.56
CA ASN A 26 1.95 15.98 2.23
C ASN A 26 2.41 15.70 3.66
N PHE A 27 3.72 15.65 3.90
CA PHE A 27 4.27 15.47 5.24
C PHE A 27 3.99 16.69 6.13
N GLY A 28 4.13 17.90 5.61
CA GLY A 28 3.78 19.14 6.31
C GLY A 28 2.29 19.20 6.67
N MET A 29 1.41 18.81 5.75
CA MET A 29 -0.04 18.70 6.02
C MET A 29 -0.34 17.66 7.10
N PHE A 30 0.33 16.51 7.07
CA PHE A 30 0.22 15.50 8.12
C PHE A 30 0.61 16.08 9.50
N LEU A 31 1.74 16.80 9.59
CA LEU A 31 2.17 17.44 10.84
C LEU A 31 1.22 18.55 11.31
N ALA A 32 0.69 19.35 10.38
CA ALA A 32 -0.29 20.39 10.70
C ALA A 32 -1.57 19.79 11.28
N ILE A 33 -2.09 18.72 10.67
CA ILE A 33 -3.26 18.01 11.17
C ILE A 33 -2.96 17.34 12.51
N PHE A 34 -1.76 16.76 12.69
CA PHE A 34 -1.35 16.19 13.96
C PHE A 34 -1.33 17.23 15.09
N ASN A 35 -0.80 18.43 14.82
CA ASN A 35 -0.84 19.54 15.77
C ASN A 35 -2.27 20.00 16.07
N PHE A 36 -3.14 20.04 15.06
CA PHE A 36 -4.57 20.34 15.22
C PHE A 36 -5.26 19.30 16.11
N VAL A 37 -5.07 18.01 15.83
CA VAL A 37 -5.53 16.87 16.64
C VAL A 37 -5.10 17.04 18.10
N ARG A 38 -3.85 17.43 18.34
CA ARG A 38 -3.33 17.68 19.70
C ARG A 38 -4.04 18.83 20.40
N LEU A 39 -4.32 19.94 19.68
CA LEU A 39 -4.98 21.11 20.24
C LEU A 39 -6.46 20.84 20.57
N TYR A 40 -7.14 20.05 19.75
CA TYR A 40 -8.57 19.74 19.89
C TYR A 40 -8.84 18.34 20.47
N ALA A 41 -7.90 17.79 21.23
CA ALA A 41 -8.01 16.47 21.85
C ALA A 41 -9.25 16.30 22.76
N HIS A 42 -9.82 17.39 23.25
CA HIS A 42 -11.03 17.40 24.08
C HIS A 42 -12.33 17.20 23.28
N ASN A 43 -12.34 17.48 21.97
CA ASN A 43 -13.51 17.33 21.12
C ASN A 43 -13.40 16.07 20.28
N MET A 44 -13.96 14.97 20.80
CA MET A 44 -13.85 13.64 20.18
C MET A 44 -14.42 13.59 18.76
N ALA A 45 -15.53 14.28 18.48
CA ALA A 45 -16.11 14.30 17.13
C ALA A 45 -15.18 14.96 16.09
N LEU A 46 -14.44 16.00 16.51
CA LEU A 46 -13.44 16.66 15.67
C LEU A 46 -12.17 15.80 15.54
N LEU A 47 -11.80 15.12 16.63
CA LEU A 47 -10.64 14.24 16.71
C LEU A 47 -10.74 13.12 15.67
N THR A 48 -11.86 12.37 15.63
CA THR A 48 -11.97 11.22 14.73
C THR A 48 -11.94 11.62 13.26
N LYS A 49 -12.65 12.71 12.91
CA LYS A 49 -12.61 13.27 11.56
C LYS A 49 -11.19 13.64 11.15
N SER A 50 -10.45 14.29 12.06
CA SER A 50 -9.07 14.71 11.82
C SER A 50 -8.12 13.52 11.68
N PHE A 51 -8.31 12.44 12.45
CA PHE A 51 -7.54 11.19 12.32
C PHE A 51 -7.76 10.51 10.96
N GLY A 52 -8.99 10.49 10.43
CA GLY A 52 -9.27 9.96 9.10
C GLY A 52 -8.51 10.73 8.00
N VAL A 53 -8.53 12.06 8.08
CA VAL A 53 -7.79 12.92 7.14
C VAL A 53 -6.27 12.71 7.30
N MET A 54 -5.77 12.65 8.55
CA MET A 54 -4.36 12.39 8.85
C MET A 54 -3.87 11.07 8.24
N THR A 55 -4.66 10.00 8.40
CA THR A 55 -4.36 8.67 7.84
C THR A 55 -4.27 8.71 6.31
N THR A 56 -5.10 9.52 5.66
CA THR A 56 -5.11 9.68 4.20
C THR A 56 -3.83 10.35 3.71
N TYR A 57 -3.37 11.42 4.36
CA TYR A 57 -2.10 12.07 4.02
C TYR A 57 -0.89 11.18 4.28
N LEU A 58 -0.90 10.44 5.40
CA LEU A 58 0.15 9.48 5.72
C LEU A 58 0.22 8.35 4.69
N SER A 59 -0.92 7.77 4.32
CA SER A 59 -1.01 6.73 3.29
C SER A 59 -0.51 7.24 1.93
N THR A 60 -0.87 8.46 1.55
CA THR A 60 -0.43 9.07 0.30
C THR A 60 1.08 9.29 0.31
N THR A 61 1.64 9.80 1.40
CA THR A 61 3.09 9.98 1.58
C THR A 61 3.82 8.65 1.44
N LEU A 62 3.34 7.59 2.09
CA LEU A 62 3.92 6.25 1.97
C LEU A 62 3.88 5.72 0.54
N LYS A 63 2.75 5.85 -0.16
CA LYS A 63 2.63 5.45 -1.58
C LYS A 63 3.65 6.18 -2.46
N ILE A 64 3.78 7.50 -2.29
CA ILE A 64 4.74 8.32 -3.04
C ILE A 64 6.18 7.87 -2.75
N THR A 65 6.52 7.70 -1.48
CA THR A 65 7.84 7.21 -1.06
C THR A 65 8.15 5.84 -1.65
N CYS A 66 7.21 4.90 -1.60
CA CYS A 66 7.40 3.58 -2.19
C CYS A 66 7.56 3.62 -3.71
N PHE A 67 6.82 4.48 -4.41
CA PHE A 67 7.02 4.70 -5.85
C PHE A 67 8.38 5.32 -6.15
N LEU A 68 8.86 6.24 -5.32
CA LEU A 68 10.17 6.87 -5.49
C LEU A 68 11.31 5.87 -5.29
N ILE A 69 11.22 5.02 -4.26
CA ILE A 69 12.21 3.98 -3.96
C ILE A 69 12.24 2.93 -5.08
N ASN A 70 11.09 2.39 -5.47
CA ASN A 70 10.99 1.31 -6.46
C ASN A 70 10.85 1.82 -7.90
N ARG A 71 11.25 3.07 -8.17
CA ARG A 71 11.06 3.72 -9.47
C ARG A 71 11.75 2.97 -10.61
N LYS A 72 12.94 2.42 -10.36
CA LYS A 72 13.71 1.66 -11.38
C LYS A 72 12.96 0.40 -11.81
N GLU A 73 12.48 -0.37 -10.83
CA GLU A 73 11.71 -1.60 -11.05
C GLU A 73 10.38 -1.31 -11.74
N ALA A 74 9.67 -0.25 -11.33
CA ALA A 74 8.44 0.18 -11.98
C ALA A 74 8.66 0.58 -13.45
N LEU A 75 9.81 1.17 -13.77
CA LEU A 75 10.18 1.57 -15.13
C LEU A 75 10.59 0.36 -15.97
N GLU A 76 11.32 -0.60 -15.41
CA GLU A 76 11.65 -1.88 -16.06
C GLU A 76 10.39 -2.70 -16.36
N LEU A 77 9.47 -2.75 -15.40
CA LEU A 77 8.16 -3.37 -15.58
C LEU A 77 7.39 -2.69 -16.71
N HIS A 78 7.35 -1.35 -16.72
CA HIS A 78 6.70 -0.59 -17.78
C HIS A 78 7.32 -0.89 -19.15
N ARG A 79 8.66 -0.86 -19.26
CA ARG A 79 9.39 -1.21 -20.49
C ARG A 79 9.11 -2.62 -20.98
N THR A 80 8.99 -3.59 -20.07
CA THR A 80 8.71 -4.97 -20.45
C THR A 80 7.28 -5.12 -20.96
N LEU A 81 6.32 -4.43 -20.34
CA LEU A 81 4.90 -4.53 -20.68
C LEU A 81 4.49 -3.68 -21.89
N ASP A 82 5.14 -2.54 -22.12
CA ASP A 82 4.74 -1.58 -23.16
C ASP A 82 4.76 -2.14 -24.59
N PRO A 83 5.77 -2.93 -25.02
CA PRO A 83 5.78 -3.59 -26.32
C PRO A 83 4.65 -4.61 -26.45
N HIS A 84 4.35 -5.36 -25.38
CA HIS A 84 3.24 -6.32 -25.37
C HIS A 84 1.90 -5.60 -25.53
N PHE A 85 1.68 -4.49 -24.82
CA PHE A 85 0.46 -3.69 -24.98
C PHE A 85 0.39 -3.02 -26.35
N THR A 86 1.49 -2.53 -26.89
CA THR A 86 1.54 -1.92 -28.22
C THR A 86 1.21 -2.93 -29.31
N LYS A 87 1.78 -4.14 -29.23
CA LYS A 87 1.48 -5.25 -30.15
C LYS A 87 0.01 -5.65 -30.08
N LEU A 88 -0.53 -5.79 -28.86
CA LEU A 88 -1.96 -6.08 -28.64
C LEU A 88 -2.87 -4.96 -29.17
N ALA A 89 -2.45 -3.69 -29.10
CA ALA A 89 -3.21 -2.55 -29.59
C ALA A 89 -3.24 -2.43 -31.13
N GLN A 90 -2.25 -3.01 -31.81
CA GLN A 90 -2.11 -2.92 -33.27
C GLN A 90 -2.98 -3.94 -34.02
N GLU A 91 -3.34 -5.05 -33.40
CA GLU A 91 -4.27 -6.03 -33.97
C GLU A 91 -5.70 -5.45 -34.08
N ARG A 92 -6.16 -5.18 -35.32
CA ARG A 92 -7.49 -4.60 -35.61
C ARG A 92 -8.64 -5.35 -34.95
N GLN A 93 -8.54 -6.68 -34.84
CA GLN A 93 -9.56 -7.52 -34.20
C GLN A 93 -9.56 -7.37 -32.67
N MET A 94 -8.37 -7.36 -32.05
CA MET A 94 -8.23 -7.09 -30.62
C MET A 94 -8.65 -5.67 -30.28
N LYS A 95 -8.35 -4.67 -31.10
CA LYS A 95 -8.71 -3.26 -30.84
C LYS A 95 -10.21 -3.07 -30.56
N LYS A 96 -11.11 -3.80 -31.23
CA LYS A 96 -12.57 -3.74 -30.96
C LYS A 96 -12.94 -4.38 -29.61
N ILE A 97 -12.35 -5.53 -29.27
CA ILE A 97 -12.58 -6.24 -28.00
C ILE A 97 -11.97 -5.46 -26.84
N ILE A 98 -10.76 -4.94 -27.05
CA ILE A 98 -9.97 -4.13 -26.14
C ILE A 98 -10.61 -2.78 -25.92
N PHE A 99 -11.15 -2.05 -26.92
CA PHE A 99 -11.87 -0.79 -26.65
C PHE A 99 -13.14 -0.99 -25.81
N LYS A 100 -13.85 -2.12 -25.99
CA LYS A 100 -14.99 -2.48 -25.16
C LYS A 100 -14.59 -2.96 -23.75
N LYS A 101 -13.36 -3.50 -23.61
CA LYS A 101 -12.72 -3.92 -22.36
C LYS A 101 -11.63 -2.95 -21.87
N PHE A 102 -11.51 -1.73 -22.38
CA PHE A 102 -10.30 -0.91 -22.16
C PHE A 102 -10.27 -0.37 -20.74
N THR A 103 -11.46 -0.20 -20.16
CA THR A 103 -11.66 -0.01 -18.72
C THR A 103 -11.03 -1.17 -17.95
N SER A 104 -11.22 -2.41 -18.40
CA SER A 104 -10.65 -3.63 -17.80
C SER A 104 -9.15 -3.79 -18.07
N LEU A 105 -8.61 -3.39 -19.22
CA LEU A 105 -7.17 -3.49 -19.50
C LEU A 105 -6.35 -2.42 -18.79
N LYS A 106 -6.84 -1.17 -18.69
CA LYS A 106 -6.29 -0.20 -17.73
C LYS A 106 -6.36 -0.76 -16.32
N LEU A 107 -7.44 -1.44 -15.97
CA LEU A 107 -7.55 -2.15 -14.68
C LEU A 107 -6.50 -3.25 -14.55
N ILE A 108 -6.18 -4.01 -15.60
CA ILE A 108 -5.17 -5.07 -15.59
C ILE A 108 -3.76 -4.46 -15.48
N THR A 109 -3.41 -3.44 -16.26
CA THR A 109 -2.10 -2.77 -16.15
C THR A 109 -1.97 -2.08 -14.79
N CYS A 110 -3.02 -1.41 -14.33
CA CYS A 110 -3.07 -0.81 -13.00
C CYS A 110 -3.02 -1.90 -11.93
N TYR A 111 -3.65 -3.05 -12.13
CA TYR A 111 -3.59 -4.21 -11.23
C TYR A 111 -2.22 -4.85 -11.21
N LEU A 112 -1.50 -4.94 -12.34
CA LEU A 112 -0.14 -5.46 -12.40
C LEU A 112 0.85 -4.50 -11.74
N ILE A 113 0.74 -3.20 -12.02
CA ILE A 113 1.52 -2.16 -11.34
C ILE A 113 1.21 -2.18 -9.83
N PHE A 114 -0.07 -2.22 -9.48
CA PHE A 114 -0.53 -2.32 -8.09
C PHE A 114 -0.04 -3.62 -7.45
N ARG A 115 -0.03 -4.74 -8.17
CA ARG A 115 0.47 -6.03 -7.69
C ARG A 115 1.96 -5.95 -7.40
N GLU A 116 2.78 -5.39 -8.29
CA GLU A 116 4.22 -5.25 -8.05
C GLU A 116 4.51 -4.24 -6.94
N ILE A 117 3.75 -3.15 -6.84
CA ILE A 117 3.86 -2.21 -5.71
C ILE A 117 3.46 -2.87 -4.40
N ILE A 118 2.34 -3.62 -4.39
CA ILE A 118 1.91 -4.41 -3.24
C ILE A 118 2.98 -5.44 -2.90
N LYS A 119 3.57 -6.09 -3.89
CA LYS A 119 4.64 -7.06 -3.70
C LYS A 119 5.85 -6.41 -3.05
N GLY A 120 6.28 -5.25 -3.55
CA GLY A 120 7.38 -4.46 -2.97
C GLY A 120 7.06 -3.98 -1.56
N LEU A 121 5.86 -3.45 -1.33
CA LEU A 121 5.36 -3.06 0.00
C LEU A 121 5.35 -4.24 0.96
N LEU A 122 4.70 -5.35 0.58
CA LEU A 122 4.66 -6.57 1.37
C LEU A 122 6.07 -7.13 1.60
N THR A 123 6.99 -6.99 0.65
CA THR A 123 8.39 -7.39 0.82
C THR A 123 9.08 -6.48 1.84
N SER A 124 8.89 -5.16 1.77
CA SER A 124 9.48 -4.22 2.73
C SER A 124 8.99 -4.44 4.17
N VAL A 125 7.74 -4.89 4.33
CA VAL A 125 7.13 -5.22 5.62
C VAL A 125 7.35 -6.69 5.99
N GLY A 126 8.13 -7.46 5.21
CA GLY A 126 8.44 -8.86 5.53
C GLY A 126 7.31 -9.86 5.25
N PHE A 127 6.17 -9.39 4.75
CA PHE A 127 4.99 -10.20 4.47
C PHE A 127 5.08 -11.01 3.17
N TRP A 128 5.85 -10.57 2.18
CA TRP A 128 5.90 -11.31 0.92
C TRP A 128 6.67 -12.62 1.08
N PRO A 129 6.13 -13.76 0.64
CA PRO A 129 6.85 -15.03 0.71
C PRO A 129 8.08 -15.01 -0.20
N ARG A 130 9.27 -15.16 0.41
CA ARG A 130 10.53 -15.46 -0.27
C ARG A 130 10.90 -16.92 -0.04
N GLU A 131 11.55 -17.56 -1.01
CA GLU A 131 11.95 -18.97 -0.92
C GLU A 131 13.02 -19.15 0.18
N ASN A 132 14.07 -18.31 0.15
CA ASN A 132 15.12 -18.24 1.16
C ASN A 132 15.22 -16.83 1.78
N PRO A 133 14.29 -16.42 2.66
CA PRO A 133 14.40 -15.14 3.33
C PRO A 133 15.52 -15.21 4.36
N SER A 134 16.24 -14.10 4.53
CA SER A 134 17.17 -13.92 5.63
C SER A 134 16.45 -13.99 6.99
N LEU A 135 17.16 -14.40 8.04
CA LEU A 135 16.67 -14.41 9.42
C LEU A 135 16.00 -13.09 9.86
N PRO A 136 16.60 -11.89 9.64
CA PRO A 136 15.95 -10.61 10.00
C PRO A 136 14.64 -10.36 9.26
N TYR A 137 14.51 -10.81 8.00
CA TYR A 137 13.27 -10.69 7.24
C TYR A 137 12.15 -11.53 7.86
N ARG A 138 12.46 -12.76 8.33
CA ARG A 138 11.50 -13.60 9.05
C ARG A 138 11.08 -12.94 10.37
N LEU A 139 12.04 -12.39 11.11
CA LEU A 139 11.82 -11.76 12.41
C LEU A 139 10.87 -10.56 12.33
N LEU A 140 10.95 -9.77 11.24
CA LEU A 140 10.11 -8.59 11.03
C LEU A 140 8.61 -8.90 11.13
N SER A 141 8.17 -9.98 10.48
CA SER A 141 6.77 -10.43 10.50
C SER A 141 6.33 -10.95 11.85
N TYR A 142 7.25 -11.57 12.61
CA TYR A 142 6.98 -12.02 13.98
C TYR A 142 6.90 -10.86 14.97
N ILE A 143 7.68 -9.79 14.78
CA ILE A 143 7.61 -8.57 15.60
C ILE A 143 6.31 -7.81 15.35
N GLN A 144 5.75 -7.89 14.14
CA GLN A 144 4.52 -7.20 13.80
C GLN A 144 3.28 -7.74 14.54
N LEU A 145 3.23 -9.04 14.85
CA LEU A 145 2.13 -9.67 15.59
C LEU A 145 1.92 -9.08 17.00
N PRO A 146 2.93 -9.04 17.90
CA PRO A 146 2.77 -8.44 19.22
C PRO A 146 2.50 -6.93 19.15
N LEU A 147 3.05 -6.24 18.15
CA LEU A 147 2.78 -4.81 17.91
C LEU A 147 1.30 -4.57 17.56
N ASN A 148 0.76 -5.34 16.61
CA ASN A 148 -0.66 -5.29 16.24
C ASN A 148 -1.57 -5.68 17.41
N PHE A 149 -1.17 -6.66 18.21
CA PHE A 149 -1.90 -7.07 19.42
C PHE A 149 -1.91 -5.96 20.48
N GLY A 150 -0.78 -5.27 20.68
CA GLY A 150 -0.68 -4.12 21.58
C GLY A 150 -1.61 -2.97 21.17
N VAL A 151 -1.64 -2.63 19.88
CA VAL A 151 -2.56 -1.61 19.34
C VAL A 151 -4.02 -2.04 19.50
N PHE A 152 -4.34 -3.31 19.25
CA PHE A 152 -5.67 -3.87 19.47
C PHE A 152 -6.11 -3.71 20.94
N LEU A 153 -5.26 -4.07 21.90
CA LEU A 153 -5.56 -3.92 23.32
C LEU A 153 -5.73 -2.45 23.72
N ALA A 154 -4.92 -1.55 23.17
CA ALA A 154 -5.06 -0.12 23.42
C ALA A 154 -6.41 0.43 22.92
N ILE A 155 -6.82 0.06 21.70
CA ILE A 155 -8.12 0.45 21.14
C ILE A 155 -9.26 -0.17 21.95
N PHE A 156 -9.14 -1.44 22.34
CA PHE A 156 -10.16 -2.11 23.16
C PHE A 156 -10.31 -1.45 24.53
N ASN A 157 -9.21 -1.05 25.16
CA ASN A 157 -9.24 -0.32 26.43
C ASN A 157 -9.86 1.07 26.26
N PHE A 158 -9.54 1.76 25.17
CA PHE A 158 -10.19 3.03 24.80
C PHE A 158 -11.72 2.86 24.63
N VAL A 159 -12.15 1.84 23.87
CA VAL A 159 -13.58 1.49 23.72
C VAL A 159 -14.25 1.28 25.07
N ARG A 160 -13.59 0.55 25.98
CA ARG A 160 -14.12 0.29 27.32
C ARG A 160 -14.27 1.57 28.15
N LEU A 161 -13.30 2.49 28.07
CA LEU A 161 -13.33 3.76 28.80
C LEU A 161 -14.42 4.70 28.29
N TYR A 162 -14.74 4.65 27.00
CA TYR A 162 -15.71 5.54 26.36
C TYR A 162 -17.03 4.85 25.96
N ALA A 163 -17.37 3.73 26.61
CA ALA A 163 -18.55 2.92 26.29
C ALA A 163 -19.90 3.68 26.37
N ASN A 164 -19.94 4.76 27.15
CA ASN A 164 -21.14 5.59 27.31
C ASN A 164 -21.43 6.52 26.11
N ASN A 165 -20.48 6.68 25.19
CA ASN A 165 -20.65 7.52 24.01
C ASN A 165 -20.79 6.67 22.74
N LEU A 166 -22.04 6.46 22.32
CA LEU A 166 -22.37 5.60 21.16
C LEU A 166 -21.69 6.04 19.85
N THR A 167 -21.42 7.33 19.66
CA THR A 167 -20.72 7.83 18.46
C THR A 167 -19.25 7.43 18.47
N ILE A 168 -18.56 7.60 19.61
CA ILE A 168 -17.17 7.16 19.76
C ILE A 168 -17.07 5.63 19.65
N LEU A 169 -18.07 4.93 20.19
CA LEU A 169 -18.14 3.49 20.20
C LEU A 169 -18.19 2.92 18.78
N THR A 170 -19.09 3.41 17.92
CA THR A 170 -19.24 2.90 16.54
C THR A 170 -18.00 3.15 15.69
N GLU A 171 -17.38 4.32 15.82
CA GLU A 171 -16.13 4.65 15.14
C GLU A 171 -14.97 3.77 15.62
N SER A 172 -14.86 3.58 16.93
CA SER A 172 -13.82 2.73 17.52
C SER A 172 -13.99 1.26 17.12
N PHE A 173 -15.22 0.75 17.02
CA PHE A 173 -15.49 -0.58 16.48
C PHE A 173 -15.13 -0.70 14.99
N SER A 174 -15.33 0.35 14.19
CA SER A 174 -14.90 0.36 12.79
C SER A 174 -13.38 0.25 12.67
N ILE A 175 -12.64 1.03 13.48
CA ILE A 175 -11.17 0.97 13.55
C ILE A 175 -10.74 -0.42 14.03
N LEU A 176 -11.34 -0.95 15.09
CA LEU A 176 -11.05 -2.27 15.64
C LEU A 176 -11.27 -3.37 14.60
N GLY A 177 -12.37 -3.32 13.85
CA GLY A 177 -12.68 -4.24 12.77
C GLY A 177 -11.65 -4.19 11.64
N SER A 178 -11.20 -3.00 11.25
CA SER A 178 -10.14 -2.83 10.25
C SER A 178 -8.80 -3.43 10.71
N TYR A 179 -8.45 -3.25 11.99
CA TYR A 179 -7.25 -3.82 12.58
C TYR A 179 -7.32 -5.34 12.69
N LEU A 180 -8.44 -5.88 13.19
CA LEU A 180 -8.69 -7.31 13.25
C LEU A 180 -8.59 -7.94 11.86
N SER A 181 -9.22 -7.35 10.84
CA SER A 181 -9.14 -7.84 9.46
C SER A 181 -7.68 -7.88 8.95
N THR A 182 -6.89 -6.85 9.27
CA THR A 182 -5.48 -6.79 8.87
C THR A 182 -4.66 -7.85 9.59
N SER A 183 -4.86 -8.03 10.90
CA SER A 183 -4.22 -9.09 11.69
C SER A 183 -4.57 -10.49 11.19
N PHE A 184 -5.84 -10.76 10.87
CA PHE A 184 -6.25 -12.05 10.29
C PHE A 184 -5.59 -12.31 8.95
N LYS A 185 -5.51 -11.31 8.06
CA LYS A 185 -4.81 -11.45 6.78
C LYS A 185 -3.33 -11.77 6.98
N VAL A 186 -2.67 -11.08 7.91
CA VAL A 186 -1.27 -11.33 8.26
C VAL A 186 -1.07 -12.77 8.76
N THR A 187 -1.88 -13.21 9.72
CA THR A 187 -1.80 -14.56 10.27
C THR A 187 -2.09 -15.62 9.21
N TYR A 188 -3.11 -15.40 8.38
CA TYR A 188 -3.46 -16.28 7.27
C TYR A 188 -2.31 -16.40 6.25
N PHE A 189 -1.66 -15.29 5.89
CA PHE A 189 -0.49 -15.30 5.01
C PHE A 189 0.69 -16.05 5.63
N LEU A 190 0.90 -15.95 6.95
CA LEU A 190 1.97 -16.66 7.65
C LEU A 190 1.72 -18.18 7.72
N ILE A 191 0.48 -18.59 7.98
CA ILE A 191 0.09 -20.01 8.04
C ILE A 191 0.17 -20.66 6.66
N ASN A 192 -0.44 -20.04 5.64
CA ASN A 192 -0.52 -20.60 4.28
C ASN A 192 0.71 -20.24 3.43
N ARG A 193 1.81 -19.81 4.05
CA ARG A 193 2.99 -19.32 3.34
C ARG A 193 3.59 -20.38 2.41
N ARG A 194 3.56 -21.66 2.80
CA ARG A 194 4.10 -22.78 2.00
C ARG A 194 3.27 -23.03 0.74
N GLU A 195 1.95 -23.10 0.88
CA GLU A 195 1.02 -23.28 -0.24
C GLU A 195 1.12 -22.14 -1.26
N ILE A 196 1.29 -20.89 -0.80
CA ILE A 196 1.47 -19.73 -1.68
C ILE A 196 2.78 -19.81 -2.49
N LEU A 197 3.84 -20.40 -1.91
CA LEU A 197 5.09 -20.62 -2.63
C LEU A 197 4.94 -21.72 -3.70
N GLU A 198 4.22 -22.79 -3.38
CA GLU A 198 3.96 -23.91 -4.31
C GLU A 198 3.12 -23.50 -5.52
N LEU A 199 2.25 -22.50 -5.38
CA LEU A 199 1.45 -21.93 -6.48
C LEU A 199 2.28 -21.09 -7.48
N HIS A 200 3.55 -20.80 -7.18
CA HIS A 200 4.45 -20.02 -8.06
C HIS A 200 5.79 -20.73 -8.36
N PRO A 201 5.78 -21.96 -8.91
CA PRO A 201 6.98 -22.82 -8.97
C PRO A 201 7.98 -22.47 -10.09
N GLY A 202 7.85 -21.33 -10.79
CA GLY A 202 8.61 -21.08 -12.03
C GLY A 202 9.11 -19.66 -12.26
N ARG A 203 9.15 -18.78 -11.25
CA ARG A 203 9.52 -17.36 -11.47
C ARG A 203 10.59 -16.79 -10.55
N PHE A 204 11.20 -17.60 -9.69
CA PHE A 204 12.38 -17.19 -8.95
C PHE A 204 13.57 -17.91 -9.56
N PRO A 205 14.46 -17.20 -10.28
CA PRO A 205 15.71 -17.82 -10.71
C PRO A 205 16.43 -18.29 -9.46
N SER A 206 16.71 -19.59 -9.40
CA SER A 206 17.63 -20.15 -8.42
C SER A 206 18.91 -19.35 -8.54
N ALA A 207 19.20 -18.54 -7.51
CA ALA A 207 20.51 -17.93 -7.36
C ALA A 207 21.48 -19.09 -7.11
N SER A 208 22.05 -19.62 -8.20
CA SER A 208 23.19 -20.50 -8.18
C SER A 208 24.35 -19.71 -7.55
N LEU A 209 24.57 -19.98 -6.27
CA LEU A 209 25.79 -19.65 -5.55
C LEU A 209 26.83 -20.74 -5.82
#